data_AF-A0A1I1XV02-F1
#
_entry.id   AF-A0A1I1XV02-F1
#
_cell.length_a   1.000
_cell.length_b   1.000
_cell.length_c   1.000
_cell.angle_alpha   90.00
_cell.angle_beta   90.00
_cell.angle_gamma   90.00
#
_symmetry.space_group_name_H-M   'P 1'
#
loop_
_entity.id
_entity.type
_entity.pdbx_description
1 polymer ?
#
loop_
_entity_poly.entity_id
_entity_poly.type
_entity_poly.pdbx_seq_one_letter_code
_entity_poly.pdbx_strand_id
1 'polypeptide(L)'
;MPATVIINNLTVVHKQSGGTSVAAPDVCKTPTPSGPVPLPYANTALSRNTAKGGKRTRVDGQPPALKSSTFSSSAGNEPGTLGGIISGKTKGQAKPRSYSLDVKVENQPVVRFTDVMVQNAGAAPNATGIISQPSGAATGLGPDKVEVVEMRWSRTELCCGDPVTLHVTTQNAKDGQPVQVWARRTDPSRCTTMEGIAVEVHGNKAEVPWISRWRFKFREKIPAVAAQEMLKGAQKSSNALEFQNPPAQAKQTIHAPTHWAWKFVWSKRLNKWVKNGEHYAWEVAFDIEIADGWMIVRRELDFNLRSGQAPVNPLTWREWAQEIEAVWDRKFYFHRLDCKREHRCDCILMGCCKYPLRIFAKQGAAHGKIDLFEGAPLAKNWGKPDLWWYSHTWWSEIGGASGYVRAHEFGHLIGCYDEYAGGACQAGGQWVGAPNSIMNNGRSVFPRHVEAFRKMFSAASPVVGAVRTVRI
;
A
#
# COMPACT_ATOMS: atom_id res chain seq x y z
N MET A 1 26.17 18.37 -19.52
CA MET A 1 26.47 18.60 -18.09
C MET A 1 25.15 18.65 -17.35
N PRO A 2 25.02 17.95 -16.20
CA PRO A 2 23.79 18.01 -15.39
C PRO A 2 23.54 19.45 -14.93
N ALA A 3 22.27 19.85 -14.78
CA ALA A 3 21.92 21.23 -14.44
C ALA A 3 22.30 21.55 -12.98
N THR A 4 23.27 22.44 -12.77
CA THR A 4 23.79 22.75 -11.42
C THR A 4 23.18 23.99 -10.80
N VAL A 5 22.68 24.91 -11.64
CA VAL A 5 22.09 26.16 -11.17
C VAL A 5 20.64 25.95 -10.72
N ILE A 6 20.40 26.28 -9.46
CA ILE A 6 19.07 26.28 -8.82
C ILE A 6 18.50 27.69 -8.80
N ILE A 7 17.23 27.82 -9.18
CA ILE A 7 16.41 29.00 -8.90
C ILE A 7 15.07 28.52 -8.32
N ASN A 8 14.57 29.18 -7.27
CA ASN A 8 13.33 28.78 -6.59
C ASN A 8 13.30 27.28 -6.19
N ASN A 9 14.42 26.75 -5.70
CA ASN A 9 14.59 25.33 -5.34
C ASN A 9 14.42 24.34 -6.52
N LEU A 10 14.47 24.80 -7.77
CA LEU A 10 14.32 24.00 -8.97
C LEU A 10 15.49 24.27 -9.94
N THR A 11 15.99 23.25 -10.62
CA THR A 11 17.11 23.42 -11.54
C THR A 11 16.69 24.13 -12.83
N VAL A 12 17.56 24.99 -13.36
CA VAL A 12 17.32 25.71 -14.62
C VAL A 12 17.37 24.77 -15.82
N VAL A 13 16.39 24.84 -16.72
CA VAL A 13 16.35 24.02 -17.94
C VAL A 13 17.27 24.63 -19.00
N HIS A 14 18.12 23.82 -19.64
CA HIS A 14 18.95 24.22 -20.78
C HIS A 14 19.22 23.01 -21.69
N LYS A 15 19.84 23.22 -22.85
CA LYS A 15 20.02 22.18 -23.87
C LYS A 15 20.74 20.91 -23.37
N GLN A 16 21.63 21.05 -22.39
CA GLN A 16 22.40 19.94 -21.85
C GLN A 16 21.90 19.41 -20.50
N SER A 17 20.80 19.96 -19.96
CA SER A 17 20.30 19.64 -18.63
C SER A 17 19.76 18.22 -18.46
N GLY A 18 19.55 17.49 -19.57
CA GLY A 18 18.95 16.15 -19.56
C GLY A 18 17.43 16.15 -19.33
N GLY A 19 16.76 17.27 -19.57
CA GLY A 19 15.33 17.41 -19.36
C GLY A 19 14.49 16.58 -20.34
N THR A 20 13.46 15.92 -19.80
CA THR A 20 12.46 15.14 -20.53
C THR A 20 11.07 15.54 -20.05
N SER A 21 10.18 15.86 -20.98
CA SER A 21 8.76 16.10 -20.71
C SER A 21 7.93 15.04 -21.41
N VAL A 22 7.13 14.31 -20.65
CA VAL A 22 6.15 13.36 -21.17
C VAL A 22 4.75 13.96 -20.99
N ALA A 23 3.96 13.97 -22.06
CA ALA A 23 2.60 14.51 -22.08
C ALA A 23 1.62 13.45 -22.62
N ALA A 24 0.61 13.11 -21.82
CA ALA A 24 -0.45 12.17 -22.17
C ALA A 24 -1.76 12.55 -21.43
N PRO A 25 -2.94 12.30 -22.03
CA PRO A 25 -3.15 11.78 -23.38
C PRO A 25 -2.98 12.86 -24.46
N ASP A 26 -2.33 12.51 -25.56
CA ASP A 26 -2.32 13.26 -26.82
C ASP A 26 -3.28 12.58 -27.81
N VAL A 27 -4.54 12.99 -27.81
CA VAL A 27 -5.55 12.32 -28.64
C VAL A 27 -5.37 12.73 -30.10
N CYS A 28 -5.07 11.77 -30.96
CA CYS A 28 -4.85 11.97 -32.39
C CYS A 28 -5.87 11.23 -33.25
N LYS A 29 -6.07 11.73 -34.46
CA LYS A 29 -6.87 11.07 -35.49
C LYS A 29 -6.03 9.97 -36.14
N THR A 30 -6.36 8.72 -35.84
CA THR A 30 -5.61 7.56 -36.33
C THR A 30 -6.39 6.82 -37.40
N PRO A 31 -5.84 6.63 -38.60
CA PRO A 31 -6.50 5.85 -39.64
C PRO A 31 -6.78 4.41 -39.20
N THR A 32 -7.98 3.93 -39.50
CA THR A 32 -8.36 2.51 -39.39
C THR A 32 -9.12 2.10 -40.66
N PRO A 33 -9.31 0.79 -40.90
CA PRO A 33 -10.09 0.32 -42.05
C PRO A 33 -11.52 0.89 -42.14
N SER A 34 -12.12 1.31 -41.01
CA SER A 34 -13.45 1.91 -40.94
C SER A 34 -13.45 3.45 -40.87
N GLY A 35 -12.29 4.09 -41.08
CA GLY A 35 -12.10 5.55 -41.03
C GLY A 35 -11.27 6.02 -39.84
N PRO A 36 -10.93 7.33 -39.74
CA PRO A 36 -10.14 7.85 -38.64
C PRO A 36 -10.86 7.77 -37.29
N VAL A 37 -10.22 7.20 -36.28
CA VAL A 37 -10.74 7.16 -34.90
C VAL A 37 -9.81 7.91 -33.94
N PRO A 38 -10.36 8.54 -32.88
CA PRO A 38 -9.56 9.27 -31.90
C PRO A 38 -8.85 8.29 -30.95
N LEU A 39 -7.52 8.21 -31.02
CA LEU A 39 -6.72 7.36 -30.12
C LEU A 39 -5.76 8.18 -29.25
N PRO A 40 -5.59 7.84 -27.95
CA PRO A 40 -4.66 8.51 -27.07
C PRO A 40 -3.21 8.04 -27.29
N TYR A 41 -2.28 8.97 -27.43
CA TYR A 41 -0.84 8.73 -27.49
C TYR A 41 -0.11 9.40 -26.32
N ALA A 42 1.16 9.04 -26.12
CA ALA A 42 2.07 9.74 -25.23
C ALA A 42 3.14 10.45 -26.05
N ASN A 43 3.33 11.75 -25.83
CA ASN A 43 4.41 12.50 -26.45
C ASN A 43 5.55 12.74 -25.49
N THR A 44 6.77 12.67 -26.02
CA THR A 44 8.01 12.98 -25.31
C THR A 44 8.74 14.13 -26.00
N ALA A 45 9.05 15.19 -25.26
CA ALA A 45 9.87 16.30 -25.70
C ALA A 45 11.16 16.37 -24.85
N LEU A 46 12.29 16.68 -25.48
CA LEU A 46 13.61 16.62 -24.84
C LEU A 46 14.28 17.99 -24.81
N SER A 47 14.89 18.37 -23.69
CA SER A 47 15.57 19.67 -23.55
C SER A 47 16.76 19.81 -24.49
N ARG A 48 17.36 18.70 -24.96
CA ARG A 48 18.39 18.73 -26.03
C ARG A 48 17.91 19.37 -27.34
N ASN A 49 16.60 19.48 -27.53
CA ASN A 49 15.97 20.14 -28.67
C ASN A 49 15.62 21.61 -28.39
N THR A 50 16.11 22.20 -27.29
CA THR A 50 15.86 23.61 -26.95
C THR A 50 16.35 24.53 -28.07
N ALA A 51 15.43 25.35 -28.55
CA ALA A 51 15.63 26.43 -29.50
C ALA A 51 15.12 27.74 -28.87
N LYS A 52 15.66 28.88 -29.32
CA LYS A 52 15.34 30.21 -28.79
C LYS A 52 15.60 30.35 -27.28
N GLY A 53 16.72 29.80 -26.79
CA GLY A 53 17.23 30.06 -25.44
C GLY A 53 17.76 31.49 -25.28
N GLY A 54 18.25 31.82 -24.08
CA GLY A 54 18.90 33.11 -23.80
C GLY A 54 20.06 33.41 -24.76
N LYS A 55 20.24 34.67 -25.14
CA LYS A 55 21.25 35.09 -26.12
C LYS A 55 22.60 35.39 -25.48
N ARG A 56 22.59 36.12 -24.37
CA ARG A 56 23.76 36.68 -23.69
C ARG A 56 24.16 35.88 -22.46
N THR A 57 23.19 35.48 -21.63
CA THR A 57 23.47 34.75 -20.39
C THR A 57 23.74 33.27 -20.67
N ARG A 58 24.64 32.68 -19.88
CA ARG A 58 24.92 31.23 -19.88
C ARG A 58 24.69 30.68 -18.48
N VAL A 59 24.11 29.50 -18.42
CA VAL A 59 23.86 28.69 -17.22
C VAL A 59 24.39 27.30 -17.54
N ASP A 60 25.30 26.78 -16.72
CA ASP A 60 26.00 25.52 -16.99
C ASP A 60 26.67 25.51 -18.38
N GLY A 61 27.24 26.65 -18.78
CA GLY A 61 27.84 26.87 -20.11
C GLY A 61 26.85 26.91 -21.28
N GLN A 62 25.54 26.87 -21.03
CA GLN A 62 24.50 26.79 -22.05
C GLN A 62 23.49 27.96 -21.96
N PRO A 63 22.86 28.34 -23.08
CA PRO A 63 21.69 29.21 -23.05
C PRO A 63 20.57 28.64 -22.16
N PRO A 64 20.08 29.36 -21.13
CA PRO A 64 18.94 28.92 -20.36
C PRO A 64 17.67 28.94 -21.22
N ALA A 65 16.73 28.03 -20.94
CA ALA A 65 15.40 28.07 -21.50
C ALA A 65 14.59 29.18 -20.80
N LEU A 66 13.96 30.03 -21.62
CA LEU A 66 13.16 31.16 -21.22
C LEU A 66 11.70 30.94 -21.63
N LYS A 67 10.78 31.79 -21.15
CA LYS A 67 9.37 31.77 -21.54
C LYS A 67 9.13 31.69 -23.06
N SER A 68 9.97 32.33 -23.87
CA SER A 68 9.86 32.30 -25.35
C SER A 68 10.56 31.11 -26.03
N SER A 69 11.26 30.27 -25.26
CA SER A 69 11.95 29.09 -25.78
C SER A 69 10.98 28.01 -26.23
N THR A 70 11.46 27.14 -27.11
CA THR A 70 10.71 26.01 -27.67
C THR A 70 11.60 24.78 -27.67
N PHE A 71 11.07 23.58 -27.47
CA PHE A 71 11.74 22.36 -27.94
C PHE A 71 11.26 22.08 -29.35
N SER A 72 12.19 21.92 -30.28
CA SER A 72 11.89 21.90 -31.72
C SER A 72 10.94 20.78 -32.15
N SER A 73 10.87 19.69 -31.39
CA SER A 73 9.96 18.57 -31.63
C SER A 73 9.62 17.79 -30.36
N SER A 74 8.42 17.20 -30.34
CA SER A 74 8.01 16.05 -29.52
C SER A 74 7.87 14.79 -30.38
N ALA A 75 7.85 13.59 -29.79
CA ALA A 75 7.69 12.31 -30.51
C ALA A 75 6.85 11.31 -29.71
N GLY A 76 6.21 10.34 -30.38
CA GLY A 76 5.40 9.28 -29.76
C GLY A 76 3.93 9.19 -30.24
N ASN A 77 3.47 10.16 -31.05
CA ASN A 77 2.13 10.18 -31.63
C ASN A 77 2.08 10.01 -33.16
N GLU A 78 3.17 9.53 -33.75
CA GLU A 78 3.31 9.27 -35.18
C GLU A 78 2.23 8.34 -35.78
N PRO A 79 1.70 7.33 -35.05
CA PRO A 79 0.62 6.50 -35.60
C PRO A 79 -0.67 7.28 -35.87
N GLY A 80 -0.90 8.40 -35.20
CA GLY A 80 -2.00 9.33 -35.47
C GLY A 80 -1.70 10.23 -36.67
N THR A 81 -1.52 9.64 -37.85
CA THR A 81 -1.00 10.34 -39.05
C THR A 81 -1.80 11.55 -39.51
N LEU A 82 -3.06 11.69 -39.07
CA LEU A 82 -3.92 12.83 -39.35
C LEU A 82 -3.87 13.93 -38.26
N GLY A 83 -2.94 13.81 -37.31
CA GLY A 83 -2.63 14.82 -36.29
C GLY A 83 -3.50 14.77 -35.03
N GLY A 84 -3.07 15.51 -34.00
CA GLY A 84 -3.84 15.75 -32.79
C GLY A 84 -5.20 16.38 -33.08
N ILE A 85 -6.25 16.01 -32.33
CA ILE A 85 -7.60 16.55 -32.53
C ILE A 85 -7.63 18.07 -32.41
N ILE A 86 -6.86 18.63 -31.48
CA ILE A 86 -6.79 20.08 -31.22
C ILE A 86 -5.66 20.73 -32.03
N SER A 87 -4.47 20.12 -32.06
CA SER A 87 -3.29 20.75 -32.69
C SER A 87 -3.22 20.59 -34.21
N GLY A 88 -3.87 19.56 -34.77
CA GLY A 88 -3.71 19.15 -36.17
C GLY A 88 -2.30 18.67 -36.54
N LYS A 89 -1.43 18.37 -35.55
CA LYS A 89 -0.02 18.04 -35.79
C LYS A 89 0.41 16.74 -35.10
N THR A 90 1.34 16.03 -35.74
CA THR A 90 2.25 15.07 -35.12
C THR A 90 3.66 15.67 -35.10
N LYS A 91 4.49 15.24 -34.14
CA LYS A 91 5.86 15.76 -33.94
C LYS A 91 6.01 17.29 -33.84
N GLY A 92 5.00 17.98 -33.28
CA GLY A 92 5.03 19.44 -33.16
C GLY A 92 6.02 19.94 -32.10
N GLN A 93 6.17 21.26 -31.99
CA GLN A 93 7.04 21.86 -30.98
C GLN A 93 6.47 21.66 -29.55
N ALA A 94 7.35 21.66 -28.55
CA ALA A 94 6.93 21.85 -27.16
C ALA A 94 7.26 23.26 -26.67
N LYS A 95 6.36 23.85 -25.88
CA LYS A 95 6.51 25.21 -25.33
C LYS A 95 6.31 25.20 -23.82
N PRO A 96 7.08 25.97 -23.04
CA PRO A 96 6.81 26.16 -21.62
C PRO A 96 5.52 26.96 -21.43
N ARG A 97 4.71 26.54 -20.46
CA ARG A 97 3.47 27.22 -20.05
C ARG A 97 3.57 27.80 -18.64
N SER A 98 4.40 27.22 -17.79
CA SER A 98 4.86 27.84 -16.55
C SER A 98 6.37 28.08 -16.59
N TYR A 99 6.83 28.94 -15.68
CA TYR A 99 8.19 29.44 -15.56
C TYR A 99 8.34 30.11 -14.18
N SER A 100 9.56 30.53 -13.82
CA SER A 100 9.82 31.31 -12.60
C SER A 100 8.97 32.58 -12.51
N LEU A 101 8.49 32.90 -11.31
CA LEU A 101 7.64 34.08 -11.07
C LEU A 101 8.47 35.34 -10.75
N ASP A 102 9.69 35.15 -10.27
CA ASP A 102 10.55 36.19 -9.69
C ASP A 102 11.94 36.25 -10.34
N VAL A 103 12.44 35.16 -10.93
CA VAL A 103 13.74 35.13 -11.62
C VAL A 103 13.58 35.26 -13.12
N LYS A 104 14.19 36.31 -13.67
CA LYS A 104 14.20 36.61 -15.10
C LYS A 104 15.64 36.67 -15.62
N VAL A 105 15.83 36.17 -16.84
CA VAL A 105 17.06 36.33 -17.63
C VAL A 105 16.65 37.03 -18.92
N GLU A 106 17.35 38.10 -19.27
CA GLU A 106 17.04 38.90 -20.48
C GLU A 106 15.57 39.38 -20.49
N ASN A 107 15.09 39.85 -19.34
CA ASN A 107 13.70 40.28 -19.09
C ASN A 107 12.63 39.20 -19.31
N GLN A 108 13.03 37.93 -19.43
CA GLN A 108 12.11 36.81 -19.58
C GLN A 108 12.22 35.84 -18.41
N PRO A 109 11.09 35.32 -17.92
CA PRO A 109 11.09 34.26 -16.93
C PRO A 109 11.85 33.02 -17.38
N VAL A 110 12.60 32.43 -16.45
CA VAL A 110 13.39 31.21 -16.69
C VAL A 110 12.53 29.96 -16.48
N VAL A 111 12.70 28.96 -17.36
CA VAL A 111 12.04 27.65 -17.26
C VAL A 111 12.86 26.73 -16.36
N ARG A 112 12.20 26.04 -15.44
CA ARG A 112 12.80 25.24 -14.37
C ARG A 112 12.29 23.80 -14.39
N PHE A 113 12.96 22.94 -13.65
CA PHE A 113 12.44 21.63 -13.25
C PHE A 113 11.00 21.77 -12.73
N THR A 114 10.13 20.83 -13.10
CA THR A 114 8.68 20.81 -12.81
C THR A 114 7.80 21.86 -13.50
N ASP A 115 8.36 22.73 -14.34
CA ASP A 115 7.52 23.64 -15.13
C ASP A 115 6.69 22.88 -16.19
N VAL A 116 5.46 23.35 -16.38
CA VAL A 116 4.49 22.78 -17.32
C VAL A 116 4.95 23.06 -18.75
N MET A 117 4.93 22.02 -19.57
CA MET A 117 5.17 22.08 -21.00
C MET A 117 3.91 21.68 -21.75
N VAL A 118 3.64 22.36 -22.85
CA VAL A 118 2.60 21.97 -23.81
C VAL A 118 3.25 21.41 -25.07
N GLN A 119 2.77 20.28 -25.56
CA GLN A 119 3.35 19.53 -26.67
C GLN A 119 2.43 19.48 -27.88
N ASN A 120 3.00 19.18 -29.05
CA ASN A 120 2.36 19.39 -30.34
C ASN A 120 1.79 20.81 -30.50
N ALA A 121 2.51 21.82 -30.03
CA ALA A 121 2.02 23.19 -29.96
C ALA A 121 1.89 23.82 -31.36
N GLY A 122 0.64 23.93 -31.83
CA GLY A 122 0.22 24.83 -32.92
C GLY A 122 -0.25 26.18 -32.37
N ALA A 123 -1.42 26.66 -32.83
CA ALA A 123 -2.14 27.78 -32.21
C ALA A 123 -2.72 27.40 -30.83
N ALA A 124 -3.17 26.14 -30.68
CA ALA A 124 -3.55 25.52 -29.41
C ALA A 124 -2.76 24.21 -29.21
N PRO A 125 -2.38 23.87 -27.96
CA PRO A 125 -1.68 22.62 -27.67
C PRO A 125 -2.64 21.44 -27.52
N ASN A 126 -2.18 20.23 -27.88
CA ASN A 126 -3.00 19.01 -27.79
C ASN A 126 -2.71 18.17 -26.53
N ALA A 127 -1.51 18.32 -25.95
CA ALA A 127 -1.11 17.58 -24.76
C ALA A 127 -0.31 18.46 -23.80
N THR A 128 -0.47 18.20 -22.50
CA THR A 128 0.24 18.90 -21.42
C THR A 128 1.09 17.89 -20.65
N GLY A 129 2.32 18.27 -20.35
CA GLY A 129 3.26 17.49 -19.56
C GLY A 129 4.05 18.40 -18.62
N ILE A 130 4.94 17.80 -17.84
CA ILE A 130 5.84 18.52 -16.93
C ILE A 130 7.27 18.24 -17.38
N ILE A 131 8.17 19.24 -17.35
CA ILE A 131 9.59 19.03 -17.61
C ILE A 131 10.27 18.45 -16.37
N SER A 132 10.85 17.26 -16.50
CA SER A 132 11.65 16.62 -15.47
C SER A 132 13.10 16.57 -15.93
N GLN A 133 14.06 16.89 -15.07
CA GLN A 133 15.47 16.86 -15.40
C GLN A 133 16.31 16.46 -14.18
N PRO A 134 17.44 15.76 -14.38
CA PRO A 134 18.35 15.44 -13.29
C PRO A 134 18.93 16.72 -12.67
N SER A 135 19.03 16.75 -11.34
CA SER A 135 19.66 17.85 -10.63
C SER A 135 21.16 17.59 -10.49
N GLY A 136 21.96 18.44 -11.14
CA GLY A 136 23.38 18.60 -10.88
C GLY A 136 23.67 19.57 -9.74
N ALA A 137 22.68 20.10 -9.04
CA ALA A 137 22.95 20.93 -7.86
C ALA A 137 23.46 20.10 -6.67
N ALA A 138 23.24 18.78 -6.70
CA ALA A 138 24.00 17.84 -5.88
C ALA A 138 25.45 17.63 -6.39
N THR A 139 25.78 18.05 -7.62
CA THR A 139 27.16 18.15 -8.17
C THR A 139 27.75 19.57 -8.12
N GLY A 140 27.06 20.55 -7.52
CA GLY A 140 27.46 21.97 -7.47
C GLY A 140 28.37 22.37 -6.30
N LEU A 141 28.75 21.43 -5.45
CA LEU A 141 29.94 21.52 -4.61
C LEU A 141 31.02 20.74 -5.37
N GLY A 142 32.09 21.39 -5.82
CA GLY A 142 33.10 20.77 -6.69
C GLY A 142 33.48 19.34 -6.22
N PRO A 143 33.26 18.29 -7.04
CA PRO A 143 33.53 16.90 -6.67
C PRO A 143 35.03 16.52 -6.65
N ASP A 144 35.94 17.49 -6.60
CA ASP A 144 37.36 17.21 -6.83
C ASP A 144 38.16 16.81 -5.59
N LYS A 145 37.54 16.74 -4.40
CA LYS A 145 38.24 16.24 -3.20
C LYS A 145 37.47 15.22 -2.36
N VAL A 146 36.15 15.33 -2.24
CA VAL A 146 35.40 14.42 -1.35
C VAL A 146 35.31 13.04 -1.97
N GLU A 147 35.87 12.06 -1.27
CA GLU A 147 35.86 10.66 -1.66
C GLU A 147 35.10 9.85 -0.62
N VAL A 148 34.15 9.02 -1.05
CA VAL A 148 33.51 8.03 -0.17
C VAL A 148 34.43 6.83 -0.09
N VAL A 149 35.05 6.60 1.06
CA VAL A 149 35.96 5.47 1.29
C VAL A 149 35.17 4.19 1.46
N GLU A 150 34.14 4.23 2.32
CA GLU A 150 33.33 3.06 2.64
C GLU A 150 31.90 3.48 2.99
N MET A 151 30.95 2.65 2.58
CA MET A 151 29.60 2.62 3.13
C MET A 151 29.36 1.23 3.70
N ARG A 152 28.81 1.13 4.91
CA ARG A 152 28.57 -0.16 5.56
C ARG A 152 27.30 -0.12 6.40
N TRP A 153 26.46 -1.14 6.25
CA TRP A 153 25.30 -1.34 7.12
C TRP A 153 25.72 -1.98 8.45
N SER A 154 25.11 -1.53 9.55
CA SER A 154 25.38 -2.06 10.90
C SER A 154 24.97 -3.53 11.08
N ARG A 155 24.15 -4.07 10.18
CA ARG A 155 23.75 -5.47 10.11
C ARG A 155 23.44 -5.87 8.67
N THR A 156 23.39 -7.16 8.42
CA THR A 156 23.22 -7.73 7.08
C THR A 156 21.81 -8.27 6.82
N GLU A 157 21.02 -8.49 7.86
CA GLU A 157 19.68 -9.07 7.74
C GLU A 157 18.67 -8.23 8.51
N LEU A 158 17.51 -8.00 7.89
CA LEU A 158 16.40 -7.34 8.54
C LEU A 158 15.06 -7.62 7.87
N CYS A 159 13.99 -7.40 8.59
CA CYS A 159 12.67 -7.30 8.02
C CYS A 159 12.33 -5.82 7.79
N CYS A 160 11.40 -5.58 6.86
CA CYS A 160 10.89 -4.24 6.58
C CYS A 160 10.36 -3.54 7.86
N GLY A 161 10.70 -2.27 8.05
CA GLY A 161 10.35 -1.51 9.25
C GLY A 161 11.30 -1.65 10.42
N ASP A 162 12.36 -2.46 10.31
CA ASP A 162 13.40 -2.54 11.32
C ASP A 162 14.42 -1.40 11.22
N PRO A 163 14.98 -0.94 12.36
CA PRO A 163 16.02 0.09 12.38
C PRO A 163 17.39 -0.48 12.00
N VAL A 164 18.07 0.13 11.04
CA VAL A 164 19.46 -0.18 10.65
C VAL A 164 20.25 1.11 10.54
N THR A 165 21.54 1.08 10.86
CA THR A 165 22.42 2.24 10.74
C THR A 165 23.29 2.09 9.50
N LEU A 166 23.37 3.14 8.70
CA LEU A 166 24.35 3.28 7.63
C LEU A 166 25.56 4.04 8.18
N HIS A 167 26.72 3.39 8.19
CA HIS A 167 27.99 4.04 8.46
C HIS A 167 28.61 4.47 7.13
N VAL A 168 29.03 5.73 7.04
CA VAL A 168 29.72 6.28 5.87
C VAL A 168 31.05 6.86 6.32
N THR A 169 32.12 6.45 5.66
CA THR A 169 33.47 7.02 5.84
C THR A 169 33.85 7.77 4.58
N THR A 170 34.36 8.98 4.74
CA THR A 170 34.79 9.84 3.63
C THR A 170 36.21 10.35 3.84
N GLN A 171 36.81 10.88 2.79
CA GLN A 171 38.03 11.67 2.84
C GLN A 171 37.78 13.05 2.26
N ASN A 172 38.45 14.05 2.82
CA ASN A 172 38.37 15.46 2.43
C ASN A 172 36.96 16.06 2.44
N ALA A 173 35.99 15.43 3.12
CA ALA A 173 34.71 16.04 3.41
C ALA A 173 34.89 17.22 4.36
N LYS A 174 34.12 18.28 4.14
CA LYS A 174 33.97 19.34 5.14
C LYS A 174 33.00 18.87 6.22
N ASP A 175 33.09 19.45 7.40
CA ASP A 175 32.11 19.21 8.45
C ASP A 175 30.72 19.71 8.00
N GLY A 176 29.68 18.92 8.27
CA GLY A 176 28.32 19.16 7.79
C GLY A 176 28.11 18.89 6.29
N GLN A 177 29.07 18.26 5.60
CA GLN A 177 28.96 18.01 4.17
C GLN A 177 27.85 17.00 3.87
N PRO A 178 26.83 17.34 3.05
CA PRO A 178 25.83 16.38 2.65
C PRO A 178 26.39 15.40 1.61
N VAL A 179 26.08 14.12 1.80
CA VAL A 179 26.31 13.01 0.87
C VAL A 179 24.97 12.34 0.60
N GLN A 180 24.59 12.26 -0.68
CA GLN A 180 23.36 11.58 -1.07
C GLN A 180 23.65 10.09 -1.25
N VAL A 181 23.03 9.26 -0.43
CA VAL A 181 23.05 7.80 -0.57
C VAL A 181 21.65 7.30 -0.90
N TRP A 182 21.56 6.17 -1.59
CA TRP A 182 20.30 5.48 -1.86
C TRP A 182 20.38 4.04 -1.36
N ALA A 183 19.34 3.60 -0.64
CA ALA A 183 19.10 2.18 -0.48
C ALA A 183 18.54 1.63 -1.80
N ARG A 184 19.23 0.65 -2.40
CA ARG A 184 18.88 0.11 -3.72
C ARG A 184 18.81 -1.41 -3.71
N ARG A 185 17.77 -1.95 -4.32
CA ARG A 185 17.62 -3.39 -4.54
C ARG A 185 18.51 -3.89 -5.68
N THR A 186 19.02 -5.11 -5.57
CA THR A 186 19.88 -5.74 -6.59
C THR A 186 19.24 -6.90 -7.40
N ASP A 187 17.96 -7.25 -7.19
CA ASP A 187 17.18 -8.29 -7.93
C ASP A 187 15.99 -7.69 -8.76
N PRO A 188 15.50 -8.30 -9.86
CA PRO A 188 16.22 -8.68 -11.08
C PRO A 188 16.22 -7.56 -12.16
N SER A 189 17.12 -7.66 -13.15
CA SER A 189 17.38 -6.84 -14.36
C SER A 189 17.50 -5.30 -14.25
N ARG A 190 16.93 -4.65 -13.23
CA ARG A 190 17.07 -3.21 -12.96
C ARG A 190 17.22 -2.93 -11.47
N CYS A 191 18.35 -2.32 -11.12
CA CYS A 191 18.59 -1.74 -9.80
C CYS A 191 17.49 -0.70 -9.53
N THR A 192 16.64 -0.96 -8.53
CA THR A 192 15.51 -0.10 -8.20
C THR A 192 15.79 0.63 -6.90
N THR A 193 15.75 1.95 -6.95
CA THR A 193 15.90 2.80 -5.76
C THR A 193 14.71 2.63 -4.84
N MET A 194 14.98 2.29 -3.58
CA MET A 194 13.98 2.13 -2.54
C MET A 194 13.70 3.47 -1.86
N GLU A 195 14.76 4.12 -1.37
CA GLU A 195 14.69 5.37 -0.62
C GLU A 195 16.02 6.11 -0.71
N GLY A 196 15.95 7.45 -0.70
CA GLY A 196 17.13 8.30 -0.53
C GLY A 196 17.42 8.49 0.96
N ILE A 197 18.67 8.33 1.34
CA ILE A 197 19.18 8.53 2.68
C ILE A 197 20.07 9.78 2.62
N ALA A 198 19.62 10.85 3.27
CA ALA A 198 20.42 12.04 3.44
C ALA A 198 21.48 11.76 4.51
N VAL A 199 22.75 11.86 4.12
CA VAL A 199 23.89 11.63 5.02
C VAL A 199 24.59 12.96 5.24
N GLU A 200 24.66 13.42 6.48
CA GLU A 200 25.46 14.57 6.88
C GLU A 200 26.76 14.07 7.51
N VAL A 201 27.90 14.44 6.94
CA VAL A 201 29.21 13.99 7.39
C VAL A 201 29.77 14.96 8.41
N HIS A 202 30.19 14.44 9.58
CA HIS A 202 30.91 15.20 10.59
C HIS A 202 32.35 14.70 10.71
N GLY A 203 33.30 15.62 10.57
CA GLY A 203 34.71 15.29 10.35
C GLY A 203 34.91 14.44 9.08
N ASN A 204 35.08 13.12 9.24
CA ASN A 204 35.24 12.17 8.15
C ASN A 204 34.24 11.00 8.18
N LYS A 205 33.26 11.03 9.08
CA LYS A 205 32.32 9.92 9.31
C LYS A 205 30.89 10.41 9.38
N ALA A 206 29.95 9.53 9.09
CA ALA A 206 28.54 9.71 9.35
C ALA A 206 27.93 8.40 9.84
N GLU A 207 26.98 8.50 10.77
CA GLU A 207 26.15 7.38 11.23
C GLU A 207 24.68 7.77 11.10
N VAL A 208 24.00 7.13 10.15
CA VAL A 208 22.63 7.53 9.81
C VAL A 208 21.67 6.40 10.16
N PRO A 209 20.83 6.58 11.20
CA PRO A 209 19.77 5.63 11.48
C PRO A 209 18.71 5.68 10.38
N TRP A 210 18.32 4.51 9.88
CA TRP A 210 17.30 4.35 8.86
C TRP A 210 16.30 3.27 9.30
N ILE A 211 15.02 3.63 9.33
CA ILE A 211 13.95 2.65 9.50
C ILE A 211 13.65 2.06 8.13
N SER A 212 14.02 0.80 7.94
CA SER A 212 13.99 0.16 6.63
C SER A 212 12.60 0.22 6.00
N ARG A 213 12.54 0.46 4.70
CA ARG A 213 11.27 0.59 3.99
C ARG A 213 11.28 -0.18 2.68
N TRP A 214 10.29 -1.03 2.53
CA TRP A 214 9.98 -1.73 1.30
C TRP A 214 8.50 -1.49 0.93
N ARG A 215 8.19 -1.34 -0.36
CA ARG A 215 6.84 -0.98 -0.84
C ARG A 215 6.08 -2.14 -1.49
N PHE A 216 6.68 -3.32 -1.67
CA PHE A 216 6.11 -4.41 -2.47
C PHE A 216 6.05 -5.76 -1.71
N LYS A 217 5.37 -6.75 -2.30
CA LYS A 217 5.43 -8.13 -1.81
C LYS A 217 6.74 -8.79 -2.28
N PHE A 218 7.29 -9.70 -1.49
CA PHE A 218 8.43 -10.51 -1.90
C PHE A 218 8.19 -11.97 -1.54
N ARG A 219 8.76 -12.88 -2.34
CA ARG A 219 8.53 -14.32 -2.22
C ARG A 219 9.63 -15.04 -1.44
N GLU A 220 10.86 -14.53 -1.44
CA GLU A 220 12.01 -15.25 -0.84
C GLU A 220 12.89 -14.30 0.00
N LYS A 221 13.90 -13.65 -0.61
CA LYS A 221 14.82 -12.70 0.04
C LYS A 221 15.17 -11.59 -0.94
N ILE A 222 15.36 -10.37 -0.46
CA ILE A 222 15.71 -9.23 -1.32
C ILE A 222 17.08 -8.67 -0.90
N PRO A 223 18.12 -8.83 -1.72
CA PRO A 223 19.39 -8.15 -1.49
C PRO A 223 19.27 -6.66 -1.85
N ALA A 224 19.79 -5.81 -0.96
CA ALA A 224 19.93 -4.38 -1.15
C ALA A 224 21.35 -3.91 -0.79
N VAL A 225 21.74 -2.76 -1.31
CA VAL A 225 23.00 -2.08 -1.00
C VAL A 225 22.73 -0.61 -0.74
N ALA A 226 23.59 0.05 0.03
CA ALA A 226 23.70 1.50 -0.06
C ALA A 226 24.50 1.84 -1.31
N ALA A 227 24.06 2.83 -2.07
CA ALA A 227 24.72 3.24 -3.30
C ALA A 227 24.77 4.76 -3.42
N GLN A 228 25.84 5.28 -3.99
CA GLN A 228 26.01 6.67 -4.38
C GLN A 228 26.54 6.71 -5.82
N GLU A 229 26.32 7.80 -6.54
CA GLU A 229 26.71 7.93 -7.97
C GLU A 229 27.42 9.26 -8.28
N MET A 230 27.65 10.09 -7.27
CA MET A 230 27.99 11.51 -7.45
C MET A 230 29.43 11.83 -7.02
N LEU A 231 30.00 11.06 -6.10
CA LEU A 231 31.32 11.28 -5.51
C LEU A 231 32.30 10.19 -5.94
N LYS A 232 33.60 10.51 -5.87
CA LYS A 232 34.69 9.53 -6.09
C LYS A 232 34.68 8.47 -4.99
N GLY A 233 35.32 7.34 -5.27
CA GLY A 233 35.46 6.23 -4.32
C GLY A 233 34.35 5.18 -4.41
N ALA A 234 34.03 4.56 -3.27
CA ALA A 234 33.07 3.47 -3.16
C ALA A 234 31.68 3.88 -3.66
N GLN A 235 31.18 3.19 -4.69
CA GLN A 235 29.86 3.41 -5.27
C GLN A 235 28.76 2.59 -4.59
N LYS A 236 29.14 1.51 -3.90
CA LYS A 236 28.24 0.58 -3.20
C LYS A 236 28.78 0.27 -1.81
N SER A 237 27.89 -0.14 -0.90
CA SER A 237 28.28 -0.60 0.42
C SER A 237 29.13 -1.86 0.37
N SER A 238 30.05 -2.00 1.33
CA SER A 238 30.96 -3.14 1.48
C SER A 238 30.21 -4.42 1.83
N ASN A 239 29.06 -4.31 2.51
CA ASN A 239 28.14 -5.40 2.76
C ASN A 239 26.78 -5.18 2.09
N ALA A 240 26.12 -6.28 1.76
CA ALA A 240 24.71 -6.29 1.38
C ALA A 240 23.81 -6.22 2.61
N LEU A 241 22.59 -5.77 2.38
CA LEU A 241 21.49 -5.75 3.32
C LEU A 241 20.37 -6.62 2.76
N GLU A 242 20.17 -7.77 3.35
CA GLU A 242 19.15 -8.73 2.97
C GLU A 242 17.84 -8.45 3.70
N PHE A 243 16.82 -8.11 2.92
CA PHE A 243 15.45 -8.02 3.39
C PHE A 243 14.83 -9.42 3.40
N GLN A 244 14.35 -9.82 4.57
CA GLN A 244 13.67 -11.09 4.79
C GLN A 244 12.22 -10.89 5.20
N ASN A 245 11.41 -11.90 4.91
CA ASN A 245 10.00 -11.91 5.29
C ASN A 245 10.01 -12.03 6.80
N PRO A 246 9.07 -11.35 7.47
CA PRO A 246 8.87 -11.61 8.88
C PRO A 246 8.75 -13.10 9.14
N PRO A 247 9.20 -13.58 10.32
CA PRO A 247 9.19 -14.99 10.63
C PRO A 247 7.78 -15.55 10.45
N ALA A 248 7.69 -16.68 9.76
CA ALA A 248 6.47 -17.47 9.73
C ALA A 248 6.11 -17.87 11.16
N GLN A 249 4.82 -17.90 11.47
CA GLN A 249 4.32 -18.45 12.72
C GLN A 249 3.69 -19.79 12.39
N ALA A 250 4.23 -20.85 12.96
CA ALA A 250 3.68 -22.20 12.84
C ALA A 250 2.23 -22.25 13.34
N LYS A 251 1.47 -23.23 12.81
CA LYS A 251 0.07 -23.42 13.20
C LYS A 251 -0.06 -23.57 14.72
N GLN A 252 -0.92 -22.78 15.33
CA GLN A 252 -1.27 -22.87 16.74
C GLN A 252 -2.79 -22.85 16.90
N THR A 253 -3.31 -23.76 17.73
CA THR A 253 -4.73 -23.78 18.07
C THR A 253 -4.99 -22.82 19.23
N ILE A 254 -5.93 -21.89 19.03
CA ILE A 254 -6.55 -21.09 20.07
C ILE A 254 -7.83 -21.81 20.47
N HIS A 255 -7.99 -22.09 21.77
CA HIS A 255 -9.20 -22.70 22.31
C HIS A 255 -9.60 -22.00 23.61
N ALA A 256 -10.82 -21.49 23.65
CA ALA A 256 -11.47 -21.00 24.83
C ALA A 256 -12.79 -21.80 24.99
N PRO A 257 -12.84 -22.79 25.90
CA PRO A 257 -14.00 -23.68 26.05
C PRO A 257 -15.25 -22.92 26.48
N THR A 258 -15.08 -21.75 27.12
CA THR A 258 -16.18 -20.83 27.39
C THR A 258 -15.68 -19.39 27.34
N HIS A 259 -16.11 -18.67 26.31
CA HIS A 259 -15.92 -17.25 26.16
C HIS A 259 -17.15 -16.51 26.70
N TRP A 260 -16.92 -15.49 27.53
CA TRP A 260 -17.98 -14.75 28.20
C TRP A 260 -18.08 -13.32 27.70
N ALA A 261 -19.31 -12.83 27.49
CA ALA A 261 -19.55 -11.42 27.27
C ALA A 261 -20.81 -10.94 27.98
N TRP A 262 -20.74 -9.74 28.55
CA TRP A 262 -21.89 -9.12 29.21
C TRP A 262 -23.04 -8.91 28.24
N LYS A 263 -24.27 -9.23 28.67
CA LYS A 263 -25.47 -8.81 27.96
C LYS A 263 -25.81 -7.37 28.31
N PHE A 264 -26.22 -6.61 27.30
CA PHE A 264 -26.62 -5.21 27.46
C PHE A 264 -28.10 -5.05 27.13
N VAL A 265 -28.85 -4.36 28.00
CA VAL A 265 -30.27 -4.07 27.78
C VAL A 265 -30.52 -2.56 27.82
N TRP A 266 -31.50 -2.10 27.04
CA TRP A 266 -31.91 -0.69 27.07
C TRP A 266 -32.68 -0.39 28.36
N SER A 267 -32.11 0.45 29.23
CA SER A 267 -32.80 0.95 30.42
C SER A 267 -33.61 2.19 30.04
N LYS A 268 -34.94 2.07 29.99
CA LYS A 268 -35.84 3.22 29.81
C LYS A 268 -35.65 4.28 30.91
N ARG A 269 -35.42 3.85 32.16
CA ARG A 269 -35.20 4.74 33.31
C ARG A 269 -33.94 5.59 33.17
N LEU A 270 -32.84 5.00 32.69
CA LEU A 270 -31.56 5.67 32.57
C LEU A 270 -31.28 6.21 31.15
N ASN A 271 -32.22 6.00 30.22
CA ASN A 271 -32.12 6.33 28.80
C ASN A 271 -30.78 5.87 28.17
N LYS A 272 -30.31 4.67 28.54
CA LYS A 272 -29.03 4.12 28.09
C LYS A 272 -28.99 2.61 28.16
N TRP A 273 -28.07 2.02 27.39
CA TRP A 273 -27.72 0.60 27.50
C TRP A 273 -26.94 0.33 28.79
N VAL A 274 -27.38 -0.66 29.56
CA VAL A 274 -26.74 -1.09 30.81
C VAL A 274 -26.55 -2.60 30.82
N LYS A 275 -25.58 -3.08 31.61
CA LYS A 275 -25.44 -4.51 31.89
C LYS A 275 -26.68 -4.99 32.64
N ASN A 276 -27.27 -6.10 32.25
CA ASN A 276 -28.42 -6.68 32.95
C ASN A 276 -28.04 -7.68 34.05
N GLY A 277 -26.74 -7.92 34.27
CA GLY A 277 -26.22 -8.90 35.24
C GLY A 277 -26.00 -10.30 34.66
N GLU A 278 -26.40 -10.55 33.42
CA GLU A 278 -26.22 -11.83 32.72
C GLU A 278 -25.07 -11.76 31.71
N HIS A 279 -24.61 -12.94 31.28
CA HIS A 279 -23.61 -13.10 30.24
C HIS A 279 -24.13 -14.00 29.11
N TYR A 280 -23.66 -13.72 27.90
CA TYR A 280 -23.56 -14.75 26.86
C TYR A 280 -22.31 -15.59 27.11
N ALA A 281 -22.42 -16.87 26.79
CA ALA A 281 -21.34 -17.84 26.85
C ALA A 281 -21.35 -18.66 25.57
N TRP A 282 -20.18 -18.83 24.95
CA TRP A 282 -20.02 -19.69 23.78
C TRP A 282 -18.60 -20.24 23.68
N GLU A 283 -18.42 -21.33 22.95
CA GLU A 283 -17.10 -21.89 22.66
C GLU A 283 -16.41 -21.10 21.53
N VAL A 284 -15.12 -20.85 21.69
CA VAL A 284 -14.26 -20.31 20.63
C VAL A 284 -13.12 -21.27 20.39
N ALA A 285 -12.91 -21.70 19.15
CA ALA A 285 -11.72 -22.48 18.81
C ALA A 285 -11.31 -22.27 17.35
N PHE A 286 -10.03 -22.08 17.06
CA PHE A 286 -9.53 -21.97 15.69
C PHE A 286 -8.01 -22.06 15.66
N ASP A 287 -7.47 -22.47 14.54
CA ASP A 287 -6.04 -22.40 14.28
C ASP A 287 -5.65 -21.03 13.72
N ILE A 288 -4.49 -20.54 14.15
CA ILE A 288 -3.80 -19.41 13.57
C ILE A 288 -2.47 -19.84 12.95
N GLU A 289 -2.09 -19.21 11.85
CA GLU A 289 -0.79 -19.39 11.20
C GLU A 289 -0.41 -18.11 10.47
N ILE A 290 0.89 -17.77 10.46
CA ILE A 290 1.42 -16.74 9.57
C ILE A 290 2.30 -17.42 8.54
N ALA A 291 1.83 -17.45 7.30
CA ALA A 291 2.53 -18.06 6.17
C ALA A 291 2.32 -17.23 4.90
N ASP A 292 3.35 -17.09 4.06
CA ASP A 292 3.30 -16.45 2.74
C ASP A 292 2.73 -15.01 2.70
N GLY A 293 2.91 -14.28 3.81
CA GLY A 293 2.41 -12.92 4.01
C GLY A 293 0.91 -12.86 4.34
N TRP A 294 0.29 -13.98 4.67
CA TRP A 294 -1.09 -14.07 5.13
C TRP A 294 -1.16 -14.29 6.63
N MET A 295 -2.17 -13.68 7.25
CA MET A 295 -2.70 -14.17 8.50
C MET A 295 -3.74 -15.23 8.18
N ILE A 296 -3.43 -16.49 8.42
CA ILE A 296 -4.33 -17.59 8.13
C ILE A 296 -5.06 -17.99 9.41
N VAL A 297 -6.38 -17.96 9.36
CA VAL A 297 -7.26 -18.48 10.43
C VAL A 297 -8.03 -19.65 9.87
N ARG A 298 -7.98 -20.80 10.54
CA ARG A 298 -8.73 -22.00 10.14
C ARG A 298 -9.67 -22.40 11.25
N ARG A 299 -10.94 -22.51 10.93
CA ARG A 299 -11.94 -23.08 11.83
C ARG A 299 -12.48 -24.33 11.16
N GLU A 300 -12.39 -25.42 11.91
CA GLU A 300 -13.02 -26.67 11.52
C GLU A 300 -14.44 -26.70 12.09
N LEU A 301 -15.40 -27.08 11.27
CA LEU A 301 -16.80 -27.22 11.60
C LEU A 301 -17.11 -28.71 11.60
N ASP A 302 -17.33 -29.25 12.80
CA ASP A 302 -17.81 -30.60 13.02
C ASP A 302 -19.32 -30.56 13.25
N PHE A 303 -20.08 -31.31 12.47
CA PHE A 303 -21.53 -31.29 12.56
C PHE A 303 -22.05 -32.55 13.24
N ASN A 304 -22.75 -32.35 14.34
CA ASN A 304 -23.59 -33.38 14.94
C ASN A 304 -24.96 -33.36 14.25
N LEU A 305 -25.24 -34.40 13.47
CA LEU A 305 -26.42 -34.44 12.61
C LEU A 305 -27.68 -34.69 13.44
N ARG A 306 -28.69 -33.83 13.28
CA ARG A 306 -29.97 -33.88 13.98
C ARG A 306 -31.12 -34.13 13.01
N SER A 307 -32.24 -34.64 13.54
CA SER A 307 -33.53 -34.69 12.83
C SER A 307 -33.50 -35.31 11.42
N GLY A 308 -32.75 -36.40 11.20
CA GLY A 308 -32.70 -37.06 9.88
C GLY A 308 -31.73 -36.43 8.87
N GLN A 309 -31.05 -35.34 9.24
CA GLN A 309 -30.10 -34.65 8.40
C GLN A 309 -28.96 -35.56 7.92
N ALA A 310 -28.76 -35.59 6.60
CA ALA A 310 -27.63 -36.27 5.99
C ALA A 310 -26.31 -35.48 6.19
N PRO A 311 -25.15 -36.16 6.15
CA PRO A 311 -23.85 -35.47 6.14
C PRO A 311 -23.78 -34.42 5.03
N VAL A 312 -23.18 -33.26 5.34
CA VAL A 312 -22.99 -32.19 4.36
C VAL A 312 -22.02 -32.67 3.29
N ASN A 313 -22.53 -32.83 2.06
CA ASN A 313 -21.72 -33.31 0.94
C ASN A 313 -20.65 -32.27 0.53
N PRO A 314 -19.60 -32.68 -0.20
CA PRO A 314 -18.50 -31.79 -0.55
C PRO A 314 -18.86 -30.58 -1.42
N LEU A 315 -19.91 -30.66 -2.24
CA LEU A 315 -20.34 -29.54 -3.10
C LEU A 315 -21.05 -28.48 -2.26
N THR A 316 -22.05 -28.89 -1.48
CA THR A 316 -22.76 -28.00 -0.54
C THR A 316 -21.79 -27.38 0.47
N TRP A 317 -20.83 -28.17 0.96
CA TRP A 317 -19.80 -27.62 1.83
C TRP A 317 -18.95 -26.52 1.17
N ARG A 318 -18.54 -26.72 -0.10
CA ARG A 318 -17.77 -25.70 -0.83
C ARG A 318 -18.56 -24.41 -0.97
N GLU A 319 -19.86 -24.49 -1.22
CA GLU A 319 -20.75 -23.31 -1.27
C GLU A 319 -20.77 -22.59 0.08
N TRP A 320 -21.01 -23.31 1.17
CA TRP A 320 -21.04 -22.72 2.52
C TRP A 320 -19.69 -22.11 2.91
N ALA A 321 -18.59 -22.79 2.60
CA ALA A 321 -17.25 -22.28 2.86
C ALA A 321 -16.99 -21.00 2.05
N GLN A 322 -17.40 -20.94 0.78
CA GLN A 322 -17.26 -19.74 -0.05
C GLN A 322 -18.09 -18.57 0.49
N GLU A 323 -19.33 -18.82 0.94
CA GLU A 323 -20.18 -17.79 1.57
C GLU A 323 -19.50 -17.19 2.81
N ILE A 324 -18.97 -18.05 3.69
CA ILE A 324 -18.26 -17.63 4.90
C ILE A 324 -17.00 -16.85 4.53
N GLU A 325 -16.13 -17.42 3.70
CA GLU A 325 -14.84 -16.82 3.32
C GLU A 325 -15.04 -15.47 2.62
N ALA A 326 -16.08 -15.30 1.80
CA ALA A 326 -16.36 -14.04 1.09
C ALA A 326 -16.67 -12.86 2.04
N VAL A 327 -17.27 -13.13 3.20
CA VAL A 327 -17.59 -12.09 4.20
C VAL A 327 -16.34 -11.67 4.97
N TRP A 328 -15.42 -12.59 5.24
CA TRP A 328 -14.30 -12.35 6.16
C TRP A 328 -12.95 -12.05 5.50
N ASP A 329 -12.72 -12.60 4.31
CA ASP A 329 -11.42 -12.50 3.66
C ASP A 329 -11.03 -11.06 3.35
N ARG A 330 -9.76 -10.74 3.65
CA ARG A 330 -9.10 -9.48 3.30
C ARG A 330 -9.78 -8.21 3.85
N LYS A 331 -10.73 -8.33 4.79
CA LYS A 331 -11.45 -7.17 5.34
C LYS A 331 -10.60 -6.34 6.28
N PHE A 332 -9.62 -6.95 6.93
CA PHE A 332 -8.65 -6.28 7.79
C PHE A 332 -7.29 -6.96 7.72
N TYR A 333 -6.28 -6.31 8.28
CA TYR A 333 -4.92 -6.83 8.33
C TYR A 333 -4.29 -6.59 9.70
N PHE A 334 -3.30 -7.41 10.00
CA PHE A 334 -2.43 -7.24 11.15
C PHE A 334 -1.14 -6.57 10.70
N HIS A 335 -0.57 -5.74 11.56
CA HIS A 335 0.69 -5.08 11.30
C HIS A 335 1.78 -5.71 12.17
N ARG A 336 2.96 -5.94 11.61
CA ARG A 336 4.07 -6.52 12.38
C ARG A 336 4.37 -5.68 13.63
N LEU A 337 4.54 -6.35 14.77
CA LEU A 337 4.73 -5.70 16.07
C LEU A 337 6.03 -4.88 16.09
N ASP A 338 7.11 -5.44 15.57
CA ASP A 338 8.44 -4.80 15.60
C ASP A 338 8.65 -3.71 14.54
N CYS A 339 7.68 -3.47 13.66
CA CYS A 339 7.81 -2.44 12.63
C CYS A 339 7.77 -1.04 13.27
N LYS A 340 8.94 -0.39 13.37
CA LYS A 340 9.15 0.94 13.99
C LYS A 340 8.58 2.10 13.18
N ARG A 341 7.92 1.82 12.06
CA ARG A 341 7.16 2.82 11.28
C ARG A 341 5.78 3.11 11.86
N GLU A 342 5.27 2.20 12.70
CA GLU A 342 4.02 2.37 13.43
C GLU A 342 2.82 2.80 12.55
N HIS A 343 2.21 3.95 12.86
CA HIS A 343 1.08 4.52 12.13
C HIS A 343 1.48 5.13 10.77
N ARG A 344 2.77 5.42 10.56
CA ARG A 344 3.34 5.91 9.29
C ARG A 344 3.67 4.79 8.31
N CYS A 345 3.25 3.55 8.59
CA CYS A 345 3.47 2.40 7.71
C CYS A 345 2.52 2.42 6.49
N ASP A 346 3.12 2.62 5.32
CA ASP A 346 2.48 2.73 4.00
C ASP A 346 2.78 1.56 3.07
N CYS A 347 3.28 0.44 3.59
CA CYS A 347 3.40 -0.79 2.82
C CYS A 347 2.03 -1.15 2.21
N ILE A 348 2.02 -1.70 1.00
CA ILE A 348 0.78 -2.18 0.36
C ILE A 348 0.12 -3.30 1.20
N LEU A 349 -1.18 -3.54 1.00
CA LEU A 349 -1.83 -4.75 1.51
C LEU A 349 -1.12 -5.98 0.92
N MET A 350 -0.86 -7.03 1.71
CA MET A 350 0.07 -8.14 1.36
C MET A 350 1.55 -7.72 1.28
N GLY A 351 1.92 -6.55 1.81
CA GLY A 351 3.30 -6.07 1.85
C GLY A 351 4.10 -6.66 3.02
N CYS A 352 5.40 -6.34 3.03
CA CYS A 352 6.42 -6.81 3.98
C CYS A 352 6.07 -6.75 5.50
N CYS A 353 5.14 -5.88 5.92
CA CYS A 353 4.78 -5.69 7.34
C CYS A 353 3.28 -5.89 7.62
N LYS A 354 2.47 -6.22 6.60
CA LYS A 354 1.01 -6.25 6.69
C LYS A 354 0.48 -7.62 6.26
N TYR A 355 -0.24 -8.25 7.17
CA TYR A 355 -0.79 -9.60 7.00
C TYR A 355 -2.30 -9.51 6.95
N PRO A 356 -2.90 -9.41 5.76
CA PRO A 356 -4.35 -9.47 5.67
C PRO A 356 -4.84 -10.85 6.09
N LEU A 357 -6.05 -10.84 6.62
CA LEU A 357 -6.75 -12.05 7.03
C LEU A 357 -7.10 -12.91 5.81
N ARG A 358 -6.84 -14.21 5.94
CA ARG A 358 -7.39 -15.28 5.13
C ARG A 358 -8.08 -16.27 6.05
N ILE A 359 -9.37 -16.47 5.84
CA ILE A 359 -10.17 -17.47 6.54
C ILE A 359 -10.19 -18.76 5.72
N PHE A 360 -10.18 -19.88 6.43
CA PHE A 360 -10.57 -21.17 5.89
C PHE A 360 -11.61 -21.78 6.81
N ALA A 361 -12.85 -21.87 6.33
CA ALA A 361 -13.83 -22.77 6.91
C ALA A 361 -13.54 -24.18 6.38
N LYS A 362 -13.32 -25.15 7.27
CA LYS A 362 -13.07 -26.55 6.90
C LYS A 362 -14.06 -27.48 7.58
N GLN A 363 -14.41 -28.61 6.96
CA GLN A 363 -15.03 -29.70 7.71
C GLN A 363 -13.95 -30.42 8.50
N GLY A 364 -14.21 -30.72 9.77
CA GLY A 364 -13.27 -31.44 10.62
C GLY A 364 -13.61 -31.30 12.10
N ALA A 365 -13.00 -32.14 12.92
CA ALA A 365 -13.34 -32.32 14.33
C ALA A 365 -12.46 -31.52 15.31
N ALA A 366 -11.46 -30.75 14.82
CA ALA A 366 -10.44 -30.17 15.69
C ALA A 366 -10.93 -29.04 16.63
N HIS A 367 -12.11 -28.47 16.39
CA HIS A 367 -12.50 -27.18 16.98
C HIS A 367 -13.84 -27.18 17.72
N GLY A 368 -14.42 -28.35 18.02
CA GLY A 368 -15.72 -28.46 18.70
C GLY A 368 -16.87 -28.69 17.72
N LYS A 369 -18.05 -29.03 18.27
CA LYS A 369 -19.21 -29.52 17.50
C LYS A 369 -20.33 -28.49 17.39
N ILE A 370 -21.08 -28.59 16.31
CA ILE A 370 -22.25 -27.77 15.99
C ILE A 370 -23.40 -28.73 15.66
N ASP A 371 -24.56 -28.53 16.27
CA ASP A 371 -25.74 -29.31 15.90
C ASP A 371 -26.27 -28.83 14.55
N LEU A 372 -26.42 -29.74 13.59
CA LEU A 372 -26.94 -29.44 12.25
C LEU A 372 -28.32 -30.08 12.07
N PHE A 373 -29.33 -29.24 11.91
CA PHE A 373 -30.72 -29.62 11.69
C PHE A 373 -31.09 -29.58 10.20
N GLU A 374 -32.06 -30.40 9.82
CA GLU A 374 -32.62 -30.42 8.47
C GLU A 374 -33.62 -29.30 8.22
N GLY A 375 -33.57 -28.71 7.03
CA GLY A 375 -34.53 -27.73 6.53
C GLY A 375 -34.19 -26.29 6.90
N ALA A 376 -35.22 -25.45 6.87
CA ALA A 376 -35.13 -24.00 7.03
C ALA A 376 -35.85 -23.53 8.30
N PRO A 377 -35.18 -22.82 9.24
CA PRO A 377 -35.84 -22.28 10.41
C PRO A 377 -36.74 -21.10 10.05
N LEU A 378 -37.86 -20.96 10.75
CA LEU A 378 -38.83 -19.88 10.52
C LEU A 378 -38.49 -18.66 11.37
N ALA A 379 -38.59 -17.44 10.81
CA ALA A 379 -38.25 -16.19 11.52
C ALA A 379 -38.95 -16.02 12.88
N LYS A 380 -40.18 -16.55 13.02
CA LYS A 380 -40.95 -16.57 14.28
C LYS A 380 -40.29 -17.37 15.41
N ASN A 381 -39.28 -18.16 15.11
CA ASN A 381 -38.53 -18.98 16.08
C ASN A 381 -37.31 -18.25 16.64
N TRP A 382 -37.02 -17.02 16.20
CA TRP A 382 -35.93 -16.23 16.76
C TRP A 382 -36.04 -16.15 18.29
N GLY A 383 -34.91 -16.36 18.98
CA GLY A 383 -34.85 -16.40 20.45
C GLY A 383 -35.05 -17.80 21.06
N LYS A 384 -35.32 -18.84 20.26
CA LYS A 384 -35.48 -20.23 20.72
C LYS A 384 -34.23 -21.06 20.36
N PRO A 385 -33.41 -21.49 21.34
CA PRO A 385 -32.10 -22.13 21.12
C PRO A 385 -32.06 -23.25 20.06
N ASP A 386 -33.09 -24.12 20.04
CA ASP A 386 -33.12 -25.30 19.17
C ASP A 386 -34.00 -25.13 17.92
N LEU A 387 -34.48 -23.92 17.66
CA LEU A 387 -35.40 -23.63 16.54
C LEU A 387 -34.92 -22.47 15.65
N TRP A 388 -33.71 -21.97 15.89
CA TRP A 388 -33.10 -20.86 15.18
C TRP A 388 -31.59 -21.08 14.97
N TRP A 389 -30.94 -20.15 14.27
CA TRP A 389 -29.49 -20.11 14.08
C TRP A 389 -28.79 -19.55 15.32
N TYR A 390 -27.78 -20.28 15.80
CA TYR A 390 -26.82 -19.84 16.81
C TYR A 390 -25.45 -20.46 16.53
N SER A 391 -24.42 -20.02 17.27
CA SER A 391 -23.06 -20.52 17.09
C SER A 391 -22.95 -22.04 17.24
N HIS A 392 -23.86 -22.68 17.99
CA HIS A 392 -23.91 -24.12 18.24
C HIS A 392 -25.07 -24.85 17.55
N THR A 393 -25.96 -24.15 16.83
CA THR A 393 -27.10 -24.74 16.11
C THR A 393 -27.24 -24.15 14.70
N TRP A 394 -27.08 -25.02 13.69
CA TRP A 394 -27.07 -24.68 12.27
C TRP A 394 -28.15 -25.46 11.53
N TRP A 395 -28.49 -24.99 10.33
CA TRP A 395 -29.53 -25.58 9.50
C TRP A 395 -29.03 -25.83 8.07
N SER A 396 -29.54 -26.87 7.41
CA SER A 396 -29.16 -27.16 6.02
C SER A 396 -29.62 -26.07 5.04
N GLU A 397 -30.70 -25.36 5.38
CA GLU A 397 -31.19 -24.19 4.63
C GLU A 397 -31.23 -22.93 5.50
N ILE A 398 -31.08 -21.76 4.87
CA ILE A 398 -31.05 -20.46 5.57
C ILE A 398 -32.41 -20.12 6.19
N GLY A 399 -33.50 -20.44 5.48
CA GLY A 399 -34.86 -20.14 5.90
C GLY A 399 -35.14 -18.64 6.06
N GLY A 400 -35.75 -18.28 7.19
CA GLY A 400 -36.07 -16.88 7.50
C GLY A 400 -34.87 -16.04 7.96
N ALA A 401 -33.66 -16.60 8.01
CA ALA A 401 -32.47 -15.89 8.44
C ALA A 401 -31.86 -15.03 7.31
N SER A 402 -30.92 -14.17 7.67
CA SER A 402 -30.14 -13.39 6.70
C SER A 402 -29.32 -14.31 5.79
N GLY A 403 -29.10 -13.89 4.54
CA GLY A 403 -28.20 -14.57 3.59
C GLY A 403 -26.75 -14.69 4.07
N TYR A 404 -26.36 -13.97 5.14
CA TYR A 404 -25.03 -14.01 5.74
C TYR A 404 -24.96 -14.83 7.04
N VAL A 405 -26.04 -15.53 7.43
CA VAL A 405 -26.15 -16.17 8.76
C VAL A 405 -25.02 -17.17 9.05
N ARG A 406 -24.57 -17.96 8.07
CA ARG A 406 -23.43 -18.88 8.27
C ARG A 406 -22.14 -18.12 8.61
N ALA A 407 -21.88 -17.02 7.90
CA ALA A 407 -20.71 -16.18 8.14
C ALA A 407 -20.80 -15.44 9.49
N HIS A 408 -22.01 -15.06 9.89
CA HIS A 408 -22.30 -14.46 11.19
C HIS A 408 -22.00 -15.45 12.33
N GLU A 409 -22.59 -16.64 12.29
CA GLU A 409 -22.36 -17.67 13.33
C GLU A 409 -20.89 -18.14 13.35
N PHE A 410 -20.25 -18.23 12.19
CA PHE A 410 -18.83 -18.49 12.08
C PHE A 410 -17.99 -17.43 12.82
N GLY A 411 -18.38 -16.15 12.74
CA GLY A 411 -17.74 -15.06 13.47
C GLY A 411 -17.70 -15.30 14.97
N HIS A 412 -18.79 -15.82 15.55
CA HIS A 412 -18.83 -16.17 16.97
C HIS A 412 -17.86 -17.30 17.33
N LEU A 413 -17.74 -18.31 16.47
CA LEU A 413 -16.83 -19.45 16.68
C LEU A 413 -15.34 -19.07 16.67
N ILE A 414 -15.01 -17.91 16.08
CA ILE A 414 -13.67 -17.31 16.15
C ILE A 414 -13.58 -16.17 17.19
N GLY A 415 -14.64 -15.94 17.97
CA GLY A 415 -14.64 -15.01 19.09
C GLY A 415 -15.02 -13.57 18.76
N CYS A 416 -15.78 -13.35 17.69
CA CYS A 416 -16.33 -12.03 17.40
C CYS A 416 -17.65 -11.79 18.16
N TYR A 417 -17.88 -10.54 18.56
CA TYR A 417 -19.09 -10.08 19.23
C TYR A 417 -20.19 -9.76 18.23
N ASP A 418 -21.42 -10.04 18.64
CA ASP A 418 -22.67 -9.81 17.90
C ASP A 418 -22.99 -8.32 17.69
N GLU A 419 -23.61 -7.97 16.55
CA GLU A 419 -24.13 -6.66 16.20
C GLU A 419 -25.58 -6.39 16.63
N TYR A 420 -26.34 -7.36 17.16
CA TYR A 420 -27.76 -7.12 17.50
C TYR A 420 -27.99 -6.46 18.87
N ALA A 421 -29.20 -5.91 19.02
CA ALA A 421 -29.69 -5.34 20.27
C ALA A 421 -29.78 -6.44 21.33
N GLY A 422 -29.14 -6.24 22.48
CA GLY A 422 -28.95 -7.31 23.47
C GLY A 422 -27.54 -7.90 23.48
N GLY A 423 -26.85 -7.87 22.34
CA GLY A 423 -25.59 -8.57 22.08
C GLY A 423 -24.38 -8.09 22.89
N ALA A 424 -23.27 -8.81 22.74
CA ALA A 424 -21.99 -8.63 23.47
C ALA A 424 -21.23 -7.30 23.19
N CYS A 425 -21.87 -6.36 22.48
CA CYS A 425 -21.18 -5.29 21.79
C CYS A 425 -20.70 -4.15 22.68
N GLN A 426 -21.48 -3.54 23.59
CA GLN A 426 -21.00 -2.62 24.67
C GLN A 426 -22.14 -1.85 25.34
N ALA A 427 -21.82 -1.22 26.48
CA ALA A 427 -22.62 -0.13 27.06
C ALA A 427 -22.57 1.08 26.12
N GLY A 428 -23.62 1.28 25.33
CA GLY A 428 -23.76 2.48 24.49
C GLY A 428 -24.53 2.25 23.19
N GLY A 429 -24.73 1.00 22.77
CA GLY A 429 -25.54 0.68 21.58
C GLY A 429 -24.97 1.19 20.24
N GLN A 430 -23.83 1.89 20.24
CA GLN A 430 -23.23 2.50 19.05
C GLN A 430 -22.95 1.50 17.91
N TRP A 431 -22.72 0.23 18.25
CA TRP A 431 -22.42 -0.85 17.30
C TRP A 431 -23.56 -1.86 17.18
N VAL A 432 -24.74 -1.51 17.70
CA VAL A 432 -25.97 -2.28 17.59
C VAL A 432 -26.68 -1.93 16.29
N GLY A 433 -27.25 -2.92 15.61
CA GLY A 433 -27.99 -2.72 14.37
C GLY A 433 -27.10 -2.21 13.25
N ALA A 434 -25.90 -2.80 13.12
CA ALA A 434 -24.90 -2.41 12.13
C ALA A 434 -24.95 -3.36 10.91
N PRO A 435 -25.85 -3.13 9.93
CA PRO A 435 -26.06 -4.05 8.80
C PRO A 435 -24.86 -4.16 7.86
N ASN A 436 -23.94 -3.20 7.91
CA ASN A 436 -22.70 -3.19 7.15
C ASN A 436 -21.51 -3.80 7.92
N SER A 437 -21.70 -4.27 9.16
CA SER A 437 -20.61 -4.79 9.98
C SER A 437 -20.03 -6.10 9.43
N ILE A 438 -18.86 -6.47 9.96
CA ILE A 438 -18.16 -7.71 9.62
C ILE A 438 -18.94 -8.96 10.02
N MET A 439 -19.80 -8.84 11.04
CA MET A 439 -20.69 -9.90 11.48
C MET A 439 -21.95 -10.02 10.61
N ASN A 440 -22.14 -9.11 9.65
CA ASN A 440 -23.26 -9.14 8.71
C ASN A 440 -22.72 -9.27 7.28
N ASN A 441 -22.90 -8.27 6.41
CA ASN A 441 -22.48 -8.36 5.01
C ASN A 441 -20.97 -8.14 4.77
N GLY A 442 -20.15 -7.95 5.81
CA GLY A 442 -18.70 -7.83 5.66
C GLY A 442 -18.21 -6.53 5.04
N ARG A 443 -19.02 -5.47 4.93
CA ARG A 443 -18.62 -4.20 4.29
C ARG A 443 -17.76 -3.32 5.19
N SER A 444 -17.84 -3.47 6.51
CA SER A 444 -17.15 -2.61 7.47
C SER A 444 -16.68 -3.42 8.67
N VAL A 445 -15.42 -3.21 9.06
CA VAL A 445 -14.84 -3.86 10.25
C VAL A 445 -14.84 -2.85 11.37
N PHE A 446 -15.75 -2.99 12.33
CA PHE A 446 -15.73 -2.16 13.52
C PHE A 446 -14.83 -2.80 14.58
N PRO A 447 -13.91 -2.04 15.19
CA PRO A 447 -12.94 -2.56 16.16
C PRO A 447 -13.54 -3.40 17.28
N ARG A 448 -14.79 -3.08 17.68
CA ARG A 448 -15.47 -3.74 18.78
C ARG A 448 -15.95 -5.15 18.42
N HIS A 449 -16.54 -5.37 17.24
CA HIS A 449 -17.01 -6.70 16.82
C HIS A 449 -15.88 -7.74 16.82
N VAL A 450 -14.66 -7.33 16.48
CA VAL A 450 -13.48 -8.22 16.44
C VAL A 450 -12.59 -8.15 17.68
N GLU A 451 -13.02 -7.49 18.77
CA GLU A 451 -12.14 -7.21 19.91
C GLU A 451 -11.67 -8.47 20.64
N ALA A 452 -12.57 -9.41 20.92
CA ALA A 452 -12.21 -10.65 21.62
C ALA A 452 -11.27 -11.50 20.75
N PHE A 453 -11.63 -11.72 19.48
CA PHE A 453 -10.74 -12.32 18.48
C PHE A 453 -9.34 -11.68 18.49
N ARG A 454 -9.26 -10.34 18.46
CA ARG A 454 -7.99 -9.61 18.52
C ARG A 454 -7.19 -9.87 19.78
N LYS A 455 -7.83 -9.89 20.95
CA LYS A 455 -7.14 -10.13 22.23
C LYS A 455 -6.59 -11.54 22.33
N MET A 456 -7.40 -12.53 21.96
CA MET A 456 -6.95 -13.94 21.92
C MET A 456 -5.81 -14.11 20.94
N PHE A 457 -5.91 -13.48 19.77
CA PHE A 457 -4.85 -13.49 18.78
C PHE A 457 -3.56 -12.83 19.29
N SER A 458 -3.63 -11.60 19.84
CA SER A 458 -2.45 -10.89 20.34
C SER A 458 -1.78 -11.59 21.52
N ALA A 459 -2.52 -12.36 22.30
CA ALA A 459 -1.94 -13.22 23.34
C ALA A 459 -1.20 -14.44 22.74
N ALA A 460 -1.63 -14.92 21.57
CA ALA A 460 -1.08 -16.11 20.91
C ALA A 460 0.02 -15.80 19.87
N SER A 461 0.16 -14.57 19.38
CA SER A 461 1.13 -14.21 18.35
C SER A 461 2.13 -13.15 18.82
N PRO A 462 3.43 -13.49 18.88
CA PRO A 462 4.48 -12.50 19.14
C PRO A 462 4.82 -11.66 17.90
N VAL A 463 4.31 -12.01 16.72
CA VAL A 463 4.75 -11.45 15.43
C VAL A 463 3.98 -10.19 15.05
N VAL A 464 2.68 -10.12 15.33
CA VAL A 464 1.82 -9.05 14.84
C VAL A 464 1.03 -8.36 15.95
N GLY A 465 0.94 -7.04 15.85
CA GLY A 465 0.19 -6.19 16.79
C GLY A 465 -1.29 -6.06 16.42
N ALA A 466 -1.92 -5.01 16.94
CA ALA A 466 -3.35 -4.77 16.79
C ALA A 466 -3.84 -4.74 15.33
N VAL A 467 -5.03 -5.30 15.09
CA VAL A 467 -5.75 -5.25 13.81
C VAL A 467 -5.95 -3.81 13.34
N ARG A 468 -5.68 -3.60 12.06
CA ARG A 468 -6.00 -2.38 11.32
C ARG A 468 -6.98 -2.71 10.21
N THR A 469 -7.96 -1.84 10.02
CA THR A 469 -8.95 -2.03 8.97
C THR A 469 -8.33 -1.76 7.60
N VAL A 470 -8.77 -2.51 6.59
CA VAL A 470 -8.53 -2.09 5.21
C VAL A 470 -9.52 -0.96 4.94
N ARG A 471 -9.02 0.23 4.61
CA ARG A 471 -9.87 1.21 3.90
C ARG A 471 -10.05 0.62 2.51
N ILE A 472 -11.19 -0.02 2.28
CA ILE A 472 -11.60 -0.49 0.94
C ILE A 472 -11.99 0.73 0.13
#